data_AF-A0A5C8VU71-F1
#
_entry.id   AF-A0A5C8VU71-F1
#
_cell.length_a   1.000
_cell.length_b   1.000
_cell.length_c   1.000
_cell.angle_alpha   90.00
_cell.angle_beta   90.00
_cell.angle_gamma   90.00
#
_symmetry.space_group_name_H-M   'P 1'
#
loop_
_entity.id
_entity.type
_entity.pdbx_description
1 polymer ?
#
loop_
_entity_poly.entity_id
_entity_poly.type
_entity_poly.pdbx_seq_one_letter_code
_entity_poly.pdbx_strand_id
1 'polypeptide(L)'
;MTRLAALALAAALLPMPASAGCRTAPEIVTSLKAVYPTTAFVAEIPASLVPTILAWLESEGLPHRADRIVQVVGDRGLGLVLVAGDVDWDCDGTVGVELIGSKATELVALVRRYRELRGWGPELGA
;
A
#
# COMPACT_ATOMS: atom_id res chain seq x y z
N MET A 1 -7.63 -6.21 -64.51
CA MET A 1 -8.46 -5.40 -63.59
C MET A 1 -8.17 -5.89 -62.18
N THR A 2 -7.42 -5.10 -61.42
CA THR A 2 -6.77 -5.43 -60.14
C THR A 2 -7.35 -4.56 -59.04
N ARG A 3 -8.15 -5.10 -58.11
CA ARG A 3 -8.51 -4.48 -56.81
C ARG A 3 -8.80 -5.62 -55.82
N LEU A 4 -7.86 -5.93 -54.92
CA LEU A 4 -7.77 -5.41 -53.54
C LEU A 4 -8.99 -5.78 -52.70
N ALA A 5 -8.96 -6.97 -52.10
CA ALA A 5 -9.85 -7.36 -51.01
C ALA A 5 -9.12 -8.37 -50.10
N ALA A 6 -8.06 -7.91 -49.43
CA ALA A 6 -7.36 -8.71 -48.42
C ALA A 6 -6.61 -7.79 -47.45
N LEU A 7 -7.35 -6.94 -46.73
CA LEU A 7 -6.80 -6.07 -45.68
C LEU A 7 -7.91 -5.75 -44.68
N ALA A 8 -8.35 -6.76 -43.92
CA ALA A 8 -9.34 -6.57 -42.86
C ALA A 8 -9.21 -7.57 -41.70
N LEU A 9 -8.00 -8.06 -41.40
CA LEU A 9 -7.81 -9.09 -40.36
C LEU A 9 -6.57 -8.87 -39.46
N ALA A 10 -6.18 -7.62 -39.24
CA ALA A 10 -5.03 -7.28 -38.39
C ALA A 10 -5.34 -6.26 -37.28
N ALA A 11 -6.61 -6.11 -36.86
CA ALA A 11 -7.04 -5.07 -35.93
C ALA A 11 -7.63 -5.58 -34.59
N ALA A 12 -7.37 -6.83 -34.18
CA ALA A 12 -7.97 -7.37 -32.94
C ALA A 12 -6.99 -8.11 -32.03
N LEU A 13 -5.69 -7.84 -32.12
CA LEU A 13 -4.74 -8.12 -31.04
C LEU A 13 -4.42 -6.80 -30.33
N LEU A 14 -5.46 -6.15 -29.79
CA LEU A 14 -5.22 -5.29 -28.65
C LEU A 14 -4.74 -6.22 -27.53
N PRO A 15 -3.56 -6.01 -26.93
CA PRO A 15 -3.25 -6.67 -25.68
C PRO A 15 -4.35 -6.23 -24.71
N MET A 16 -5.28 -7.13 -24.39
CA MET A 16 -6.06 -6.97 -23.17
C MET A 16 -5.02 -6.81 -22.07
N PRO A 17 -4.97 -5.67 -21.34
CA PRO A 17 -4.12 -5.64 -20.18
C PRO A 17 -4.64 -6.78 -19.31
N ALA A 18 -3.79 -7.76 -19.04
CA ALA A 18 -4.05 -8.81 -18.06
C ALA A 18 -4.10 -8.23 -16.63
N SER A 19 -4.57 -6.99 -16.49
CA SER A 19 -4.98 -6.39 -15.24
C SER A 19 -6.45 -6.76 -15.00
N ALA A 20 -6.70 -8.02 -14.65
CA ALA A 20 -7.47 -8.23 -13.44
C ALA A 20 -6.56 -7.79 -12.28
N GLY A 21 -6.28 -6.48 -12.23
CA GLY A 21 -5.11 -5.92 -11.56
C GLY A 21 -5.34 -5.91 -10.08
N CYS A 22 -4.36 -6.36 -9.30
CA CYS A 22 -4.40 -6.25 -7.86
C CYS A 22 -4.76 -4.81 -7.45
N ARG A 23 -5.56 -4.66 -6.38
CA ARG A 23 -6.03 -3.34 -5.93
C ARG A 23 -4.85 -2.41 -5.68
N THR A 24 -4.95 -1.20 -6.21
CA THR A 24 -3.93 -0.16 -5.99
C THR A 24 -4.07 0.44 -4.59
N ALA A 25 -3.00 1.06 -4.06
CA ALA A 25 -3.06 1.73 -2.76
C ALA A 25 -4.21 2.77 -2.64
N PRO A 26 -4.50 3.61 -3.67
CA PRO A 26 -5.67 4.50 -3.64
C PRO A 26 -7.02 3.78 -3.54
N GLU A 27 -7.17 2.65 -4.25
CA GLU A 27 -8.40 1.84 -4.19
C GLU A 27 -8.58 1.18 -2.82
N ILE A 28 -7.47 0.74 -2.21
CA ILE A 28 -7.46 0.20 -0.84
C ILE A 28 -7.86 1.28 0.15
N VAL A 29 -7.27 2.48 0.09
CA VAL A 29 -7.64 3.61 0.95
C VAL A 29 -9.14 3.93 0.83
N THR A 30 -9.65 3.98 -0.40
CA THR A 30 -11.07 4.25 -0.65
C THR A 30 -11.97 3.17 -0.06
N SER A 31 -11.59 1.90 -0.25
CA SER A 31 -12.33 0.75 0.28
C SER A 31 -12.34 0.75 1.82
N LEU A 32 -11.20 1.00 2.45
CA LEU A 32 -11.08 1.01 3.91
C LEU A 32 -11.87 2.16 4.54
N LYS A 33 -11.85 3.35 3.94
CA LYS A 33 -12.65 4.49 4.42
C LYS A 33 -14.16 4.24 4.40
N ALA A 34 -14.64 3.35 3.52
CA ALA A 34 -16.06 2.98 3.47
C ALA A 34 -16.47 2.01 4.59
N VAL A 35 -15.51 1.29 5.18
CA VAL A 35 -15.76 0.24 6.20
C VAL A 35 -15.45 0.75 7.61
N TYR A 36 -14.43 1.57 7.77
CA TYR A 36 -14.00 2.09 9.06
C TYR A 36 -14.81 3.33 9.49
N PRO A 37 -14.99 3.56 10.81
CA PRO A 37 -15.64 4.77 11.30
C PRO A 37 -14.87 6.02 10.87
N THR A 38 -15.56 7.16 10.77
CA THR A 38 -14.98 8.45 10.36
C THR A 38 -13.89 8.95 11.31
N THR A 39 -13.79 8.40 12.51
CA THR A 39 -12.73 8.67 13.49
C THR A 39 -11.42 7.95 13.18
N ALA A 40 -11.45 6.90 12.35
CA ALA A 40 -10.24 6.20 11.94
C ALA A 40 -9.50 6.99 10.86
N PHE A 41 -8.20 7.16 11.03
CA PHE A 41 -7.34 7.75 10.00
C PHE A 41 -6.87 6.67 9.03
N VAL A 42 -7.21 6.84 7.75
CA VAL A 42 -6.80 5.92 6.68
C VAL A 42 -6.07 6.70 5.58
N ALA A 43 -4.81 6.35 5.33
CA ALA A 43 -3.99 6.98 4.31
C ALA A 43 -2.85 6.08 3.83
N GLU A 44 -2.31 6.37 2.66
CA GLU A 44 -1.04 5.80 2.21
C GLU A 44 0.12 6.47 2.98
N ILE A 45 1.09 5.65 3.40
CA ILE A 45 2.32 6.12 4.01
C ILE A 45 3.20 6.77 2.94
N PRO A 46 3.79 7.95 3.20
CA PRO A 46 4.75 8.56 2.30
C PRO A 46 5.85 7.58 1.88
N ALA A 47 6.13 7.47 0.58
CA ALA A 47 7.12 6.53 0.03
C ALA A 47 8.51 6.66 0.69
N SER A 48 8.86 7.84 1.19
CA SER A 48 10.13 8.08 1.88
C SER A 48 10.24 7.42 3.26
N LEU A 49 9.12 7.06 3.89
CA LEU A 49 9.08 6.34 5.17
C LEU A 49 9.01 4.82 4.99
N VAL A 50 8.54 4.34 3.83
CA VAL A 50 8.32 2.91 3.56
C VAL A 50 9.57 2.06 3.88
N PRO A 51 10.79 2.37 3.41
CA PRO A 51 11.96 1.53 3.70
C PRO A 51 12.26 1.40 5.19
N THR A 52 12.09 2.48 5.96
CA THR A 52 12.31 2.47 7.43
C THR A 52 11.31 1.56 8.12
N ILE A 53 10.04 1.61 7.71
CA ILE A 53 8.98 0.78 8.29
C ILE A 53 9.17 -0.68 7.92
N LEU A 54 9.51 -0.99 6.67
CA LEU A 54 9.77 -2.37 6.24
C LEU A 54 10.98 -2.97 6.96
N ALA A 55 12.06 -2.21 7.14
CA ALA A 55 13.24 -2.65 7.89
C ALA A 55 12.89 -2.95 9.37
N TRP A 56 12.02 -2.14 9.98
CA TRP A 56 11.53 -2.43 11.32
C TRP A 56 10.66 -3.69 11.36
N LEU A 57 9.72 -3.85 10.43
CA LEU A 57 8.90 -5.06 10.32
C LEU A 57 9.76 -6.31 10.15
N GLU A 58 10.81 -6.24 9.32
CA GLU A 58 11.78 -7.33 9.14
C GLU A 58 12.48 -7.67 10.47
N SER A 59 12.93 -6.67 11.23
CA SER A 59 13.58 -6.87 12.53
C SER A 59 12.67 -7.51 13.58
N GLU A 60 11.35 -7.32 13.44
CA GLU A 60 10.31 -7.90 14.29
C GLU A 60 9.84 -9.28 13.78
N GLY A 61 10.39 -9.78 12.68
CA GLY A 61 9.98 -11.03 12.05
C GLY A 61 8.59 -10.98 11.41
N LEU A 62 8.10 -9.78 11.09
CA LEU A 62 6.79 -9.53 10.47
C LEU A 62 6.89 -9.48 8.95
N PRO A 63 5.74 -9.59 8.23
CA PRO A 63 5.70 -9.35 6.79
C PRO A 63 6.30 -7.99 6.44
N HIS A 64 7.23 -7.95 5.48
CA HIS A 64 8.06 -6.78 5.18
C HIS A 64 8.36 -6.59 3.68
N ARG A 65 7.63 -7.31 2.80
CA ARG A 65 7.76 -7.15 1.34
C ARG A 65 6.62 -6.27 0.84
N ALA A 66 6.91 -5.04 0.43
CA ALA A 66 5.93 -4.12 -0.14
C ALA A 66 6.63 -2.98 -0.89
N ASP A 67 5.95 -2.40 -1.87
CA ASP A 67 6.37 -1.13 -2.49
C ASP A 67 5.65 0.06 -1.87
N ARG A 68 4.42 -0.18 -1.39
CA ARG A 68 3.54 0.80 -0.79
C ARG A 68 2.90 0.24 0.48
N ILE A 69 2.60 1.12 1.43
CA ILE A 69 1.94 0.76 2.68
C ILE A 69 0.74 1.67 2.86
N VAL A 70 -0.44 1.10 3.10
CA VAL A 70 -1.61 1.85 3.56
C VAL A 70 -1.77 1.64 5.06
N GLN A 71 -1.90 2.72 5.81
CA GLN A 71 -2.12 2.67 7.25
C GLN A 71 -3.58 2.93 7.62
N VAL A 72 -4.02 2.27 8.68
CA VAL A 72 -5.28 2.51 9.40
C VAL A 72 -4.93 2.77 10.85
N VAL A 73 -5.20 3.97 11.36
CA VAL A 73 -5.07 4.31 12.77
C VAL A 73 -6.45 4.40 13.36
N GLY A 74 -6.72 3.63 14.41
CA GLY A 74 -7.98 3.71 15.15
C GLY A 74 -7.78 3.40 16.63
N ASP A 75 -8.88 3.37 17.38
CA ASP A 75 -8.86 3.24 18.85
C ASP A 75 -8.14 1.98 19.36
N ARG A 76 -8.08 0.93 18.52
CA ARG A 76 -7.46 -0.35 18.86
C ARG A 76 -5.97 -0.44 18.52
N GLY A 77 -5.44 0.50 17.75
CA GLY A 77 -4.03 0.50 17.32
C GLY A 77 -3.81 0.91 15.87
N LEU A 78 -2.76 0.34 15.28
CA LEU A 78 -2.27 0.65 13.94
C LEU A 78 -2.35 -0.61 13.05
N GLY A 79 -3.13 -0.55 11.98
CA GLY A 79 -3.12 -1.56 10.91
C GLY A 79 -2.27 -1.09 9.73
N LEU A 80 -1.44 -1.98 9.19
CA LEU A 80 -0.65 -1.74 7.98
C LEU A 80 -1.07 -2.74 6.91
N VAL A 81 -1.41 -2.24 5.73
CA VAL A 81 -1.69 -3.02 4.54
C VAL A 81 -0.49 -2.90 3.62
N LEU A 82 0.17 -4.03 3.38
CA LEU A 82 1.32 -4.13 2.48
C LEU A 82 0.84 -4.31 1.04
N VAL A 83 1.29 -3.44 0.14
CA VAL A 83 0.92 -3.45 -1.27
C VAL A 83 2.17 -3.61 -2.11
N ALA A 84 2.27 -4.72 -2.83
CA ALA A 84 3.37 -5.01 -3.73
C ALA A 84 2.89 -4.97 -5.20
N GLY A 85 3.70 -4.41 -6.09
CA GLY A 85 3.30 -4.00 -7.44
C GLY A 85 3.40 -5.09 -8.51
N ASP A 86 4.14 -6.17 -8.25
CA ASP A 86 4.68 -7.04 -9.28
C ASP A 86 4.90 -8.48 -8.82
N VAL A 87 4.28 -8.86 -7.72
CA VAL A 87 4.40 -10.21 -7.16
C VAL A 87 3.05 -10.92 -7.19
N ASP A 88 3.01 -12.01 -7.94
CA ASP A 88 1.89 -12.95 -8.14
C ASP A 88 1.29 -13.55 -6.85
N TRP A 89 1.83 -13.23 -5.67
CA TRP A 89 1.17 -13.56 -4.42
C TRP A 89 0.09 -12.52 -4.14
N ASP A 90 -1.09 -12.88 -4.64
CA ASP A 90 -2.35 -12.59 -3.98
C ASP A 90 -2.92 -11.19 -4.29
N CYS A 91 -3.58 -11.07 -5.45
CA CYS A 91 -4.51 -9.96 -5.68
C CYS A 91 -5.71 -9.97 -4.70
N ASP A 92 -5.88 -11.05 -3.92
CA ASP A 92 -6.76 -11.14 -2.75
C ASP A 92 -6.03 -10.80 -1.42
N GLY A 93 -4.70 -10.72 -1.44
CA GLY A 93 -3.78 -10.75 -0.31
C GLY A 93 -3.39 -9.38 0.19
N THR A 94 -4.36 -8.71 0.77
CA THR A 94 -4.10 -7.67 1.75
C THR A 94 -3.39 -8.32 2.94
N VAL A 95 -2.06 -8.39 2.95
CA VAL A 95 -1.33 -8.79 4.17
C VAL A 95 -1.45 -7.64 5.15
N GLY A 96 -2.43 -7.77 6.06
CA GLY A 96 -2.68 -6.86 7.15
C GLY A 96 -1.77 -7.20 8.33
N VAL A 97 -0.83 -6.31 8.66
CA VAL A 97 -0.13 -6.34 9.93
C VAL A 97 -0.92 -5.48 10.92
N GLU A 98 -1.52 -6.11 11.93
CA GLU A 98 -2.18 -5.37 13.02
C GLU A 98 -1.20 -5.22 14.19
N LEU A 99 -0.87 -3.98 14.52
CA LEU A 99 -0.01 -3.61 15.64
C LEU A 99 -0.86 -3.01 16.75
N ILE A 100 -0.81 -3.64 17.93
CA ILE A 100 -1.58 -3.25 19.12
C ILE A 100 -0.59 -3.02 20.27
N GLY A 101 -0.93 -2.09 21.17
CA GLY A 101 -0.16 -1.86 22.38
C GLY A 101 1.25 -1.35 22.11
N SER A 102 2.26 -1.93 22.77
CA SER A 102 3.64 -1.42 22.75
C SER A 102 4.25 -1.39 21.35
N LYS A 103 3.92 -2.36 20.48
CA LYS A 103 4.46 -2.41 19.11
C LYS A 103 3.98 -1.27 18.24
N ALA A 104 2.72 -0.84 18.39
CA ALA A 104 2.23 0.36 17.72
C ALA A 104 2.99 1.61 18.23
N THR A 105 3.20 1.72 19.54
CA THR A 105 3.96 2.83 20.15
C THR A 105 5.41 2.87 19.68
N GLU A 106 6.09 1.71 19.60
CA GLU A 106 7.47 1.58 19.12
C GLU A 106 7.62 2.04 17.67
N LEU A 107 6.72 1.60 16.77
CA LEU A 107 6.76 2.01 15.37
C LEU A 107 6.49 3.52 15.22
N VAL A 108 5.52 4.08 15.95
CA VAL A 108 5.27 5.53 15.95
C VAL A 108 6.49 6.30 16.45
N ALA A 109 7.15 5.83 17.51
CA ALA A 109 8.37 6.45 18.02
C ALA A 109 9.52 6.41 17.00
N LEU A 110 9.69 5.29 16.30
CA LEU A 110 10.66 5.16 15.21
C LEU A 110 10.40 6.17 14.09
N VAL A 111 9.16 6.27 13.60
CA VAL A 111 8.79 7.19 12.53
C VAL A 111 9.04 8.65 12.94
N ARG A 112 8.65 9.02 14.17
CA ARG A 112 8.92 10.36 14.72
C ARG A 112 10.41 10.66 14.75
N ARG A 113 11.21 9.73 15.28
CA ARG A 113 12.67 9.88 15.33
C ARG A 113 13.29 10.02 13.94
N TYR A 114 12.83 9.22 12.98
CA TYR A 114 13.29 9.32 11.60
C TYR A 114 13.00 10.71 11.01
N ARG A 115 11.78 11.23 11.20
CA ARG A 115 11.41 12.57 10.72
C ARG A 115 12.25 13.68 11.34
N GLU A 116 12.52 13.60 12.64
CA GLU A 116 13.42 14.54 13.33
C GLU A 116 14.81 14.53 12.70
N LEU A 117 15.40 13.34 12.51
CA LEU A 117 16.73 13.19 11.92
C LEU A 117 16.80 13.70 10.47
N ARG A 118 15.68 13.66 9.74
CA ARG A 118 15.57 14.19 8.37
C ARG A 118 15.27 15.69 8.32
N GLY A 119 15.04 16.35 9.46
CA GLY A 119 14.68 17.76 9.54
C GLY A 119 13.25 18.08 9.05
N TRP A 120 12.36 17.09 9.01
CA TRP A 120 10.98 17.25 8.52
C TRP A 120 9.99 17.77 9.58
N GLY A 121 10.46 17.97 10.81
CA GLY A 121 9.63 18.39 11.94
C GLY A 121 8.73 17.26 12.48
N PRO A 122 8.01 17.53 13.59
CA PRO A 122 7.12 16.56 14.22
C PRO A 122 6.00 16.12 13.26
N GLU A 123 5.37 14.97 13.55
CA GLU A 123 4.09 14.63 12.92
C GLU A 123 3.05 15.69 13.30
N LEU A 124 2.27 16.14 12.32
CA LEU A 124 1.16 17.06 12.57
C LEU A 124 0.08 16.34 13.39
N GLY A 125 0.03 16.62 14.69
CA GLY A 125 -1.10 16.32 15.59
C GLY A 125 -1.42 14.84 15.78
N ALA A 126 -0.97 14.28 16.91
CA ALA A 126 -1.62 13.10 17.50
C ALA A 126 -2.97 13.47 18.10
#